data_AF-A0AAW8D049-F1
#
_entry.id   AF-A0AAW8D049-F1
#
_cell.length_a   1.000
_cell.length_b   1.000
_cell.length_c   1.000
_cell.angle_alpha   90.00
_cell.angle_beta   90.00
_cell.angle_gamma   90.00
#
_symmetry.space_group_name_H-M   'P 1'
#
loop_
_entity.id
_entity.type
_entity.pdbx_description
1 polymer ?
#
loop_
_entity_poly.entity_id
_entity_poly.type
_entity_poly.pdbx_seq_one_letter_code
_entity_poly.pdbx_strand_id
1 'polypeptide(L)'
;MSKILHTNPGSRAASRCAFARRAATRLGRHSGRERGVVLVITLILIVILSLLGTFAIRNATQSERSINGVRSTEVAREAAETALRFCEQIAIFDADGKDYTEYSTTGLRGKIVATTIASESDPAAAWRTESNWTGTANVIEVPAAFYKNDTGGTSPLKNAPLCLIQKIDSTSTPKLTGYLITARGFGNNAKFQSGKSTQGAEAWMQSVLTSAS
;
A
#
# COMPACT_ATOMS: atom_id res chain seq x y z
N MET A 1 -45.36 3.36 43.53
CA MET A 1 -44.65 2.34 44.34
C MET A 1 -43.37 1.99 43.61
N SER A 2 -42.15 2.07 44.11
CA SER A 2 -41.65 2.37 45.44
C SER A 2 -40.22 2.91 45.28
N LYS A 3 -39.88 3.97 46.01
CA LYS A 3 -38.50 4.39 46.30
C LYS A 3 -37.83 3.34 47.17
N ILE A 4 -36.56 2.98 46.91
CA ILE A 4 -35.61 2.67 47.97
C ILE A 4 -34.24 3.30 47.63
N LEU A 5 -33.86 4.25 48.48
CA LEU A 5 -32.50 4.79 48.62
C LEU A 5 -31.55 3.68 49.06
N HIS A 6 -30.32 3.68 48.56
CA HIS A 6 -29.16 3.36 49.37
C HIS A 6 -28.04 4.36 49.08
N THR A 7 -27.86 5.26 50.04
CA THR A 7 -26.68 6.11 50.23
C THR A 7 -25.54 5.28 50.81
N ASN A 8 -24.35 5.37 50.23
CA ASN A 8 -23.10 5.02 50.93
C ASN A 8 -22.09 6.16 50.79
N PRO A 9 -21.70 6.81 51.90
CA PRO A 9 -20.62 7.78 51.97
C PRO A 9 -19.31 7.12 52.41
N GLY A 10 -18.20 7.45 51.75
CA GLY A 10 -16.88 6.96 52.15
C GLY A 10 -15.81 7.44 51.17
N SER A 11 -15.34 8.68 51.29
CA SER A 11 -14.20 9.07 52.14
C SER A 11 -12.85 8.77 51.49
N ARG A 12 -12.21 9.88 51.08
CA ARG A 12 -10.79 10.19 51.23
C ARG A 12 -9.77 9.21 50.63
N ALA A 13 -9.07 9.67 49.61
CA ALA A 13 -7.63 9.94 49.73
C ALA A 13 -7.13 10.71 48.51
N ALA A 14 -6.82 11.99 48.73
CA ALA A 14 -5.89 12.71 47.89
C ALA A 14 -4.53 12.00 47.95
N SER A 15 -3.96 11.65 46.80
CA SER A 15 -2.53 11.35 46.71
C SER A 15 -1.94 12.19 45.58
N ARG A 16 -1.68 13.45 45.92
CA ARG A 16 -0.76 14.32 45.20
C ARG A 16 0.63 13.77 45.46
N CYS A 17 1.17 12.95 44.56
CA CYS A 17 2.60 12.69 44.55
C CYS A 17 3.30 13.97 44.07
N ALA A 18 3.67 14.79 45.06
CA ALA A 18 4.58 15.91 44.92
C ALA A 18 5.88 15.41 44.27
N PHE A 19 6.16 15.91 43.06
CA PHE A 19 7.47 15.82 42.44
C PHE A 19 8.42 16.73 43.26
N ALA A 20 8.88 16.20 44.39
CA ALA A 20 9.83 16.87 45.26
C ALA A 20 11.17 16.96 44.54
N ARG A 21 11.44 18.14 44.00
CA ARG A 21 12.78 18.61 43.63
C ARG A 21 13.73 18.35 44.80
N ARG A 22 14.69 17.44 44.63
CA ARG A 22 15.93 17.43 45.40
C ARG A 22 17.09 17.78 44.48
N ALA A 23 17.23 19.08 44.22
CA ALA A 23 18.49 19.65 43.79
C ALA A 23 19.37 19.81 45.04
N ALA A 24 20.05 18.74 45.44
CA ALA A 24 21.10 18.82 46.44
C ALA A 24 22.44 19.07 45.71
N THR A 25 22.69 20.33 45.36
CA THR A 25 24.02 20.80 44.95
C THR A 25 24.91 20.85 46.19
N ARG A 26 25.65 19.76 46.46
CA ARG A 26 26.84 19.85 47.30
C ARG A 26 27.92 20.57 46.50
N LEU A 27 28.05 21.87 46.72
CA LEU A 27 29.21 22.66 46.29
C LEU A 27 30.41 22.28 47.16
N GLY A 28 31.07 21.18 46.79
CA GLY A 28 32.42 20.86 47.24
C GLY A 28 33.39 21.89 46.67
N ARG A 29 33.93 22.74 47.53
CA ARG A 29 34.93 23.76 47.21
C ARG A 29 36.29 23.08 47.04
N HIS A 30 36.59 22.58 45.83
CA HIS A 30 37.90 22.00 45.50
C HIS A 30 38.85 23.06 44.91
N SER A 31 40.10 22.97 45.36
CA SER A 31 41.19 23.91 45.16
C SER A 31 41.77 23.90 43.74
N GLY A 32 41.69 25.05 43.06
CA GLY A 32 42.77 25.68 42.28
C GLY A 32 43.37 25.07 41.01
N ARG A 33 43.39 23.74 40.78
CA ARG A 33 44.19 23.15 39.66
C ARG A 33 43.49 22.12 38.77
N GLU A 34 42.24 21.76 39.04
CA GLU A 34 41.52 20.70 38.30
C GLU A 34 40.42 21.21 37.34
N ARG A 35 40.20 22.52 37.25
CA ARG A 35 39.09 23.10 36.45
C ARG A 35 39.26 22.96 34.93
N GLY A 36 40.50 22.84 34.44
CA GLY A 36 40.76 22.66 33.00
C GLY A 36 40.46 21.26 32.48
N VAL A 37 40.74 20.22 33.29
CA VAL A 37 40.62 18.81 32.87
C VAL A 37 39.16 18.39 32.74
N VAL A 38 38.27 18.87 33.63
CA VAL A 38 36.84 18.55 33.58
C VAL A 38 36.19 19.10 32.30
N LEU A 39 36.59 20.28 31.84
CA LEU A 39 36.08 20.86 30.59
C LEU A 39 36.50 20.03 29.37
N VAL A 40 37.74 19.55 29.35
CA VAL A 40 38.24 18.68 28.27
C VAL A 40 37.50 17.34 28.25
N ILE A 41 37.33 16.71 29.41
CA ILE A 41 36.61 15.42 29.52
C ILE A 41 35.14 15.58 29.10
N THR A 42 34.45 16.61 29.57
CA THR A 42 33.05 16.86 29.20
C THR A 42 32.91 17.15 27.71
N LEU A 43 33.83 17.89 27.10
CA LEU A 43 33.81 18.14 25.66
C LEU A 43 34.04 16.86 24.85
N ILE A 44 34.96 15.99 25.26
CA ILE A 44 35.17 14.67 24.64
C ILE A 44 33.90 13.81 24.77
N LEU A 45 33.29 13.76 25.96
CA LEU A 45 32.06 13.00 26.18
C LEU A 45 30.89 13.54 25.33
N ILE A 46 30.75 14.86 25.23
CA ILE A 46 29.73 15.47 24.37
C ILE A 46 29.96 15.11 22.90
N VAL A 47 31.21 15.12 22.42
CA VAL A 47 31.54 14.72 21.03
C VAL A 47 31.18 13.25 20.79
N ILE A 48 31.57 12.35 21.70
CA ILE A 48 31.25 10.92 21.59
C ILE A 48 29.72 10.71 21.57
N LEU A 49 28.99 11.32 22.50
CA LEU A 49 27.54 11.23 22.56
C LEU A 49 26.86 11.82 21.31
N SER A 50 27.40 12.91 20.76
CA SER A 50 26.89 13.52 19.53
C SER A 50 27.08 12.61 18.31
N LEU A 51 28.23 11.94 18.21
CA LEU A 51 28.50 10.98 17.15
C LEU A 51 27.55 9.78 17.24
N LEU A 52 27.40 9.19 18.42
CA LEU A 52 26.46 8.08 18.65
C LEU A 52 25.01 8.48 18.34
N GLY A 53 24.59 9.66 18.77
CA GLY A 53 23.26 10.21 18.47
C GLY A 53 23.05 10.40 16.96
N THR A 54 24.07 10.91 16.25
CA THR A 54 23.99 11.11 14.79
C THR A 54 23.86 9.79 14.03
N PHE A 55 24.61 8.75 14.43
CA PHE A 55 24.49 7.42 13.83
C PHE A 55 23.10 6.81 14.04
N ALA A 56 22.53 6.94 15.24
CA ALA A 56 21.18 6.46 15.53
C ALA A 56 20.12 7.14 14.65
N ILE A 57 20.20 8.47 14.49
CA ILE A 57 19.28 9.24 13.64
C ILE A 57 19.40 8.81 12.18
N ARG A 58 20.62 8.71 11.64
CA ARG A 58 20.84 8.31 10.25
C ARG A 58 20.28 6.92 9.97
N ASN A 59 20.55 5.94 10.84
CA ASN A 59 20.02 4.59 10.69
C ASN A 59 18.49 4.56 10.75
N ALA A 60 17.88 5.32 11.66
CA ALA A 60 16.42 5.44 11.73
C ALA A 60 15.84 6.02 10.42
N THR A 61 16.43 7.09 9.87
CA THR A 61 15.95 7.68 8.60
C THR A 61 16.12 6.74 7.42
N GLN A 62 17.17 5.91 7.41
CA GLN A 62 17.38 4.92 6.35
C GLN A 62 16.35 3.79 6.44
N SER A 63 16.07 3.30 7.66
CA SER A 63 15.05 2.28 7.91
C SER A 63 13.65 2.79 7.52
N GLU A 64 13.31 4.03 7.86
CA GLU A 64 12.03 4.63 7.50
C GLU A 64 11.81 4.70 5.98
N ARG A 65 12.85 5.10 5.20
CA ARG A 65 12.75 5.11 3.74
C ARG A 65 12.57 3.71 3.16
N SER A 66 13.26 2.72 3.70
CA SER A 66 13.13 1.32 3.29
C SER A 66 11.72 0.78 3.57
N ILE A 67 11.19 1.02 4.78
CA ILE A 67 9.84 0.62 5.17
C ILE A 67 8.78 1.32 4.32
N ASN A 68 8.94 2.61 4.04
CA ASN A 68 8.03 3.35 3.17
C ASN A 68 8.03 2.81 1.74
N GLY A 69 9.19 2.40 1.23
CA GLY A 69 9.32 1.71 -0.05
C GLY A 69 8.52 0.40 -0.07
N VAL A 70 8.77 -0.49 0.89
CA VAL A 70 8.07 -1.78 1.02
C VAL A 70 6.57 -1.58 1.16
N ARG A 71 6.13 -0.65 2.01
CA ARG A 71 4.70 -0.34 2.15
C ARG A 71 4.08 0.09 0.83
N SER A 72 4.77 0.92 0.05
CA SER A 72 4.26 1.36 -1.25
C SER A 72 4.17 0.21 -2.27
N THR A 73 5.12 -0.73 -2.25
CA THR A 73 5.09 -1.90 -3.14
C THR A 73 4.01 -2.90 -2.74
N GLU A 74 3.78 -3.12 -1.45
CA GLU A 74 2.68 -3.97 -0.99
C GLU A 74 1.32 -3.39 -1.38
N VAL A 75 1.12 -2.08 -1.20
CA VAL A 75 -0.12 -1.41 -1.64
C VAL A 75 -0.32 -1.55 -3.15
N ALA A 76 0.75 -1.41 -3.95
CA ALA A 76 0.67 -1.61 -5.39
C ALA A 76 0.32 -3.07 -5.74
N ARG A 77 0.86 -4.04 -5.00
CA ARG A 77 0.62 -5.48 -5.19
C ARG A 77 -0.84 -5.84 -4.86
N GLU A 78 -1.34 -5.40 -3.72
CA GLU A 78 -2.74 -5.58 -3.30
C GLU A 78 -3.71 -4.93 -4.30
N ALA A 79 -3.38 -3.74 -4.80
CA ALA A 79 -4.14 -3.07 -5.85
C ALA A 79 -4.17 -3.89 -7.16
N ALA A 80 -3.05 -4.49 -7.55
CA ALA A 80 -2.97 -5.32 -8.75
C ALA A 80 -3.80 -6.62 -8.59
N GLU A 81 -3.74 -7.26 -7.42
CA GLU A 81 -4.59 -8.41 -7.10
C GLU A 81 -6.08 -8.04 -7.18
N THR A 82 -6.43 -6.86 -6.67
CA THR A 82 -7.81 -6.34 -6.72
C THR A 82 -8.31 -6.18 -8.15
N ALA A 83 -7.49 -5.58 -9.04
CA ALA A 83 -7.80 -5.49 -10.46
C ALA A 83 -7.90 -6.86 -11.13
N LEU A 84 -7.02 -7.78 -10.78
CA LEU A 84 -7.04 -9.13 -11.32
C LEU A 84 -8.36 -9.83 -10.97
N ARG A 85 -8.76 -9.82 -9.69
CA ARG A 85 -10.03 -10.40 -9.23
C ARG A 85 -11.25 -9.80 -9.93
N PHE A 86 -11.26 -8.48 -10.12
CA PHE A 86 -12.34 -7.80 -10.83
C PHE A 86 -12.42 -8.24 -12.30
N CYS A 87 -11.30 -8.23 -13.02
CA CYS A 87 -11.26 -8.65 -14.42
C CYS A 87 -11.52 -10.15 -14.63
N GLU A 88 -11.17 -11.00 -13.67
CA GLU A 88 -11.52 -12.43 -13.69
C GLU A 88 -13.04 -12.63 -13.71
N GLN A 89 -13.79 -11.85 -12.92
CA GLN A 89 -15.25 -11.91 -12.93
C GLN A 89 -15.82 -11.51 -14.30
N ILE A 90 -15.29 -10.45 -14.92
CA ILE A 90 -15.72 -10.02 -16.26
C ILE A 90 -15.47 -11.12 -17.29
N ALA A 91 -14.29 -11.74 -17.26
CA ALA A 91 -13.94 -12.83 -18.17
C ALA A 91 -14.84 -14.06 -18.00
N ILE A 92 -15.21 -14.41 -16.76
CA ILE A 92 -16.16 -15.49 -16.46
C ILE A 92 -17.54 -15.17 -17.04
N PHE A 93 -18.03 -13.93 -16.89
CA PHE A 93 -19.30 -13.51 -17.48
C PHE A 93 -19.27 -13.50 -19.02
N ASP A 94 -18.17 -13.07 -19.65
CA ASP A 94 -18.04 -13.14 -21.12
C ASP A 94 -18.00 -14.59 -21.63
N ALA A 95 -17.40 -15.52 -20.88
CA ALA A 95 -17.44 -16.94 -21.20
C ALA A 95 -18.88 -17.50 -21.27
N ASP A 96 -19.75 -16.98 -20.40
CA ASP A 96 -21.20 -17.25 -20.39
C ASP A 96 -22.00 -16.46 -21.45
N GLY A 97 -21.32 -15.61 -22.23
CA GLY A 97 -21.95 -14.72 -23.19
C GLY A 97 -22.73 -13.55 -22.57
N LYS A 98 -22.47 -13.24 -21.29
CA LYS A 98 -23.12 -12.16 -20.53
C LYS A 98 -22.18 -10.96 -20.35
N ASP A 99 -22.77 -9.82 -20.07
CA ASP A 99 -22.01 -8.64 -19.64
C ASP A 99 -21.98 -8.57 -18.11
N TYR A 100 -20.89 -8.05 -17.56
CA TYR A 100 -20.76 -7.84 -16.12
C TYR A 100 -21.47 -6.54 -15.73
N THR A 101 -22.40 -6.62 -14.78
CA THR A 101 -23.32 -5.49 -14.44
C THR A 101 -23.29 -5.08 -12.97
N GLU A 102 -22.36 -5.60 -12.18
CA GLU A 102 -22.23 -5.23 -10.76
C GLU A 102 -21.47 -3.90 -10.59
N TYR A 103 -21.50 -3.35 -9.36
CA TYR A 103 -20.82 -2.09 -8.99
C TYR A 103 -21.14 -0.91 -9.92
N SER A 104 -22.36 -0.88 -10.48
CA SER A 104 -22.83 0.14 -11.43
C SER A 104 -22.00 0.23 -12.72
N THR A 105 -21.37 -0.87 -13.14
CA THR A 105 -20.67 -0.97 -14.42
C THR A 105 -21.54 -1.62 -15.49
N THR A 106 -21.36 -1.22 -16.75
CA THR A 106 -22.02 -1.83 -17.91
C THR A 106 -21.10 -1.69 -19.13
N GLY A 107 -21.24 -2.57 -20.11
CA GLY A 107 -20.48 -2.54 -21.36
C GLY A 107 -19.03 -3.00 -21.21
N LEU A 108 -18.68 -3.67 -20.11
CA LEU A 108 -17.30 -4.12 -19.86
C LEU A 108 -16.88 -5.23 -20.82
N ARG A 109 -17.84 -6.04 -21.29
CA ARG A 109 -17.61 -7.00 -22.37
C ARG A 109 -17.00 -6.36 -23.63
N GLY A 110 -17.41 -5.14 -23.97
CA GLY A 110 -16.91 -4.41 -25.13
C GLY A 110 -15.45 -3.94 -25.00
N LYS A 111 -14.89 -3.98 -23.79
CA LYS A 111 -13.48 -3.65 -23.50
C LYS A 111 -12.55 -4.85 -23.61
N ILE A 112 -13.10 -6.07 -23.72
CA ILE A 112 -12.29 -7.27 -23.94
C ILE A 112 -11.64 -7.16 -25.32
N VAL A 113 -10.32 -7.29 -25.35
CA VAL A 113 -9.55 -7.16 -26.58
C VAL A 113 -9.98 -8.26 -27.56
N ALA A 114 -10.47 -7.83 -28.72
CA ALA A 114 -11.04 -8.72 -29.73
C ALA A 114 -10.00 -9.60 -30.43
N THR A 115 -8.73 -9.20 -30.44
CA THR A 115 -7.65 -9.99 -31.04
C THR A 115 -7.26 -11.15 -30.13
N THR A 116 -7.27 -12.35 -30.70
CA THR A 116 -6.85 -13.57 -30.00
C THR A 116 -5.36 -13.80 -30.17
N ILE A 117 -4.68 -14.20 -29.09
CA ILE A 117 -3.24 -14.54 -29.07
C ILE A 117 -3.04 -16.04 -28.80
N ALA A 118 -1.90 -16.58 -29.22
CA ALA A 118 -1.60 -18.01 -29.07
C ALA A 118 -0.90 -18.37 -27.74
N SER A 119 -0.30 -17.37 -27.08
CA SER A 119 0.39 -17.55 -25.80
C SER A 119 0.47 -16.24 -25.04
N GLU A 120 0.73 -16.31 -23.73
CA GLU A 120 1.02 -15.16 -22.87
C GLU A 120 2.21 -14.30 -23.33
N SER A 121 3.17 -14.95 -24.00
CA SER A 121 4.38 -14.34 -24.51
C SER A 121 4.24 -13.72 -25.89
N ASP A 122 3.06 -13.82 -26.51
CA ASP A 122 2.79 -13.34 -27.86
C ASP A 122 3.17 -11.86 -28.01
N PRO A 123 3.93 -11.46 -29.04
CA PRO A 123 4.28 -10.06 -29.28
C PRO A 123 3.06 -9.17 -29.57
N ALA A 124 1.95 -9.75 -30.02
CA ALA A 124 0.68 -9.05 -30.23
C ALA A 124 -0.18 -8.95 -28.95
N ALA A 125 0.34 -9.36 -27.79
CA ALA A 125 -0.35 -9.22 -26.52
C ALA A 125 -0.58 -7.74 -26.19
N ALA A 126 -1.84 -7.36 -26.03
CA ALA A 126 -2.32 -6.00 -25.87
C ALA A 126 -1.73 -5.29 -24.65
N TRP A 127 -1.40 -6.04 -23.60
CA TRP A 127 -0.77 -5.50 -22.39
C TRP A 127 0.61 -4.88 -22.66
N ARG A 128 1.30 -5.30 -23.72
CA ARG A 128 2.61 -4.75 -24.11
C ARG A 128 2.49 -3.36 -24.74
N THR A 129 1.31 -3.01 -25.25
CA THR A 129 1.07 -1.73 -25.91
C THR A 129 0.60 -0.68 -24.90
N GLU A 130 1.39 0.38 -24.74
CA GLU A 130 1.12 1.44 -23.78
C GLU A 130 -0.22 2.15 -23.99
N SER A 131 -0.63 2.37 -25.25
CA SER A 131 -1.90 3.03 -25.56
C SER A 131 -3.11 2.24 -25.04
N ASN A 132 -2.99 0.92 -24.87
CA ASN A 132 -4.07 0.10 -24.30
C ASN A 132 -4.28 0.35 -22.82
N TRP A 133 -3.33 0.97 -22.12
CA TRP A 133 -3.45 1.36 -20.71
C TRP A 133 -3.95 2.79 -20.51
N THR A 134 -4.34 3.46 -21.60
CA THR A 134 -4.85 4.83 -21.60
C THR A 134 -6.19 4.92 -22.32
N GLY A 135 -7.01 5.90 -21.96
CA GLY A 135 -8.32 6.10 -22.60
C GLY A 135 -9.36 5.11 -22.13
N THR A 136 -10.30 4.73 -23.00
CA THR A 136 -11.50 3.94 -22.62
C THR A 136 -11.76 2.71 -23.49
N ALA A 137 -10.96 2.44 -24.52
CA ALA A 137 -11.22 1.34 -25.46
C ALA A 137 -11.02 -0.05 -24.82
N ASN A 138 -9.81 -0.34 -24.34
CA ASN A 138 -9.44 -1.67 -23.84
C ASN A 138 -9.22 -1.69 -22.32
N VAL A 139 -8.69 -0.59 -21.75
CA VAL A 139 -8.44 -0.51 -20.31
C VAL A 139 -9.75 -0.57 -19.51
N ILE A 140 -9.74 -1.43 -18.51
CA ILE A 140 -10.77 -1.53 -17.49
C ILE A 140 -10.21 -0.87 -16.23
N GLU A 141 -10.85 0.21 -15.82
CA GLU A 141 -10.60 0.84 -14.52
C GLU A 141 -11.51 0.18 -13.49
N VAL A 142 -10.92 -0.31 -12.39
CA VAL A 142 -11.71 -0.94 -11.34
C VAL A 142 -12.57 0.13 -10.66
N PRO A 143 -13.89 -0.09 -10.51
CA PRO A 143 -14.77 0.87 -9.84
C PRO A 143 -14.35 1.08 -8.39
N ALA A 144 -14.41 2.34 -7.93
CA ALA A 144 -14.12 2.68 -6.55
C ALA A 144 -14.94 1.87 -5.53
N ALA A 145 -16.18 1.52 -5.86
CA ALA A 145 -17.05 0.70 -5.01
C ALA A 145 -16.56 -0.74 -4.80
N PHE A 146 -15.65 -1.25 -5.65
CA PHE A 146 -15.09 -2.59 -5.53
C PHE A 146 -13.99 -2.69 -4.45
N TYR A 147 -13.27 -1.59 -4.20
CA TYR A 147 -12.11 -1.58 -3.30
C TYR A 147 -12.19 -0.57 -2.16
N LYS A 148 -13.23 0.27 -2.11
CA LYS A 148 -13.49 1.16 -0.98
C LYS A 148 -14.45 0.45 -0.02
N ASN A 149 -13.96 0.11 1.16
CA ASN A 149 -14.82 -0.21 2.29
C ASN A 149 -15.21 1.11 2.97
N ASP A 150 -16.49 1.48 2.93
CA ASP A 150 -17.02 2.71 3.56
C ASP A 150 -16.90 2.71 5.11
N THR A 151 -16.41 1.62 5.71
CA THR A 151 -16.57 1.34 7.15
C THR A 151 -15.29 1.25 7.97
N GLY A 152 -14.09 1.60 7.48
CA GLY A 152 -12.95 1.62 8.40
C GLY A 152 -11.60 2.04 7.86
N GLY A 153 -11.23 3.30 8.13
CA GLY A 153 -9.88 3.74 8.55
C GLY A 153 -8.68 3.55 7.61
N THR A 154 -8.76 2.72 6.58
CA THR A 154 -7.71 2.57 5.57
C THR A 154 -7.84 3.71 4.57
N SER A 155 -6.74 4.45 4.37
CA SER A 155 -6.70 5.49 3.33
C SER A 155 -7.07 4.82 2.00
N PRO A 156 -8.12 5.30 1.32
CA PRO A 156 -8.53 4.71 0.04
C PRO A 156 -7.37 4.78 -0.95
N LEU A 157 -7.31 3.80 -1.85
CA LEU A 157 -6.39 3.85 -3.00
C LEU A 157 -6.63 5.17 -3.73
N LYS A 158 -5.57 5.95 -3.92
CA LYS A 158 -5.63 7.23 -4.64
C LYS A 158 -5.70 7.03 -6.15
N ASN A 159 -5.06 5.96 -6.62
CA ASN A 159 -4.97 5.60 -8.02
C ASN A 159 -5.81 4.35 -8.24
N ALA A 160 -6.76 4.41 -9.17
CA ALA A 160 -7.58 3.26 -9.48
C ALA A 160 -6.72 2.15 -10.10
N PRO A 161 -6.86 0.90 -9.63
CA PRO A 161 -6.25 -0.25 -10.30
C PRO A 161 -6.80 -0.42 -11.72
N LEU A 162 -5.97 -0.93 -12.62
CA LEU A 162 -6.32 -1.13 -14.03
C LEU A 162 -6.12 -2.58 -14.44
N CYS A 163 -6.91 -3.07 -15.38
CA CYS A 163 -6.68 -4.36 -16.01
C CYS A 163 -7.04 -4.37 -17.50
N LEU A 164 -6.50 -5.37 -18.19
CA LEU A 164 -6.76 -5.70 -19.58
C LEU A 164 -7.13 -7.18 -19.66
N ILE A 165 -8.10 -7.49 -20.52
CA ILE A 165 -8.55 -8.85 -20.81
C ILE A 165 -8.36 -9.08 -22.30
N GLN A 166 -7.67 -10.15 -22.67
CA GLN A 166 -7.46 -10.54 -24.05
C GLN A 166 -7.73 -12.03 -24.23
N LYS A 167 -8.36 -12.42 -25.33
CA LYS A 167 -8.62 -13.83 -25.61
C LYS A 167 -7.34 -14.58 -25.93
N ILE A 168 -7.18 -15.76 -25.35
CA ILE A 168 -6.09 -16.68 -25.67
C ILE A 168 -6.67 -17.94 -26.31
N ASP A 169 -6.06 -18.35 -27.42
CA ASP A 169 -6.34 -19.59 -28.10
C ASP A 169 -5.00 -20.23 -28.50
N SER A 170 -4.50 -21.12 -27.66
CA SER A 170 -3.21 -21.76 -27.87
C SER A 170 -3.29 -22.84 -28.94
N THR A 171 -2.27 -22.89 -29.76
CA THR A 171 -2.06 -23.94 -30.76
C THR A 171 -1.44 -25.22 -30.17
N SER A 172 -1.25 -25.29 -28.85
CA SER A 172 -0.76 -26.49 -28.16
C SER A 172 -1.79 -27.62 -28.15
N THR A 173 -1.33 -28.86 -27.92
CA THR A 173 -2.21 -30.01 -27.66
C THR A 173 -2.04 -30.44 -26.19
N PRO A 174 -3.07 -30.37 -25.33
CA PRO A 174 -4.43 -29.93 -25.62
C PRO A 174 -4.54 -28.41 -25.89
N LYS A 175 -5.56 -28.04 -26.67
CA LYS A 175 -5.87 -26.67 -27.03
C LYS A 175 -6.33 -25.90 -25.80
N LEU A 176 -5.64 -24.81 -25.46
CA LEU A 176 -6.02 -23.95 -24.34
C LEU A 176 -6.79 -22.75 -24.87
N THR A 177 -8.07 -22.66 -24.55
CA THR A 177 -8.90 -21.49 -24.88
C THR A 177 -9.34 -20.79 -23.61
N GLY A 178 -9.37 -19.46 -23.65
CA GLY A 178 -9.82 -18.64 -22.53
C GLY A 178 -9.34 -17.20 -22.61
N TYR A 179 -8.84 -16.67 -21.48
CA TYR A 179 -8.44 -15.28 -21.36
C TYR A 179 -7.07 -15.12 -20.70
N LEU A 180 -6.25 -14.26 -21.29
CA LEU A 180 -5.12 -13.62 -20.64
C LEU A 180 -5.61 -12.34 -19.98
N ILE A 181 -5.40 -12.24 -18.66
CA ILE A 181 -5.72 -11.06 -17.87
C ILE A 181 -4.42 -10.47 -17.35
N THR A 182 -4.18 -9.20 -17.64
CA THR A 182 -3.05 -8.46 -17.08
C THR A 182 -3.58 -7.31 -16.23
N ALA A 183 -3.12 -7.22 -14.99
CA ALA A 183 -3.52 -6.20 -14.03
C ALA A 183 -2.33 -5.32 -13.64
N ARG A 184 -2.61 -4.03 -13.43
CA ARG A 184 -1.68 -3.02 -12.92
C ARG A 184 -2.24 -2.42 -11.65
N GLY A 185 -1.46 -2.48 -10.59
CA GLY A 185 -1.74 -1.84 -9.32
C GLY A 185 -0.72 -0.76 -9.02
N PHE A 186 -1.15 0.27 -8.29
CA PHE A 186 -0.36 1.47 -8.07
C PHE A 186 -0.33 1.85 -6.59
N GLY A 187 0.85 2.17 -6.09
CA GLY A 187 1.02 2.74 -4.77
C GLY A 187 0.36 4.12 -4.67
N ASN A 188 0.03 4.56 -3.45
CA ASN A 188 -0.53 5.89 -3.22
C ASN A 188 0.44 7.05 -3.53
N ASN A 189 1.72 6.74 -3.72
CA ASN A 189 2.76 7.67 -4.17
C ASN A 189 2.95 7.68 -5.70
N ALA A 190 2.20 6.84 -6.44
CA ALA A 190 2.35 6.74 -7.88
C ALA A 190 1.89 8.01 -8.59
N LYS A 191 2.65 8.43 -9.59
CA LYS A 191 2.32 9.56 -10.47
C LYS A 191 2.41 9.12 -11.92
N PHE A 192 1.51 9.66 -12.75
CA PHE A 192 1.40 9.29 -14.15
C PHE A 192 1.72 10.45 -15.07
N GLN A 193 2.35 10.14 -16.19
CA GLN A 193 2.46 11.03 -17.33
C GLN A 193 2.14 10.21 -18.58
N SER A 194 1.10 10.61 -19.31
CA SER A 194 0.67 9.93 -20.54
C SER A 194 0.42 8.41 -20.39
N GLY A 195 -0.08 7.95 -19.24
CA GLY A 195 -0.39 6.52 -18.99
C GLY A 195 0.75 5.67 -18.41
N LYS A 196 1.96 6.22 -18.35
CA LYS A 196 3.12 5.61 -17.69
C LYS A 196 3.24 6.09 -16.26
N SER A 197 3.57 5.17 -15.35
CA SER A 197 4.04 5.53 -14.01
C SER A 197 5.44 6.15 -14.14
N THR A 198 5.61 7.39 -13.68
CA THR A 198 6.91 8.08 -13.69
C THR A 198 7.57 8.10 -12.32
N GLN A 199 6.78 7.94 -11.25
CA GLN A 199 7.23 7.92 -9.87
C GLN A 199 6.32 7.01 -9.06
N GLY A 200 6.84 6.48 -7.95
CA GLY A 200 6.09 5.64 -7.01
C GLY A 200 6.11 4.15 -7.36
N ALA A 201 5.38 3.36 -6.58
CA ALA A 201 5.34 1.92 -6.74
C ALA A 201 4.27 1.50 -7.76
N GLU A 202 4.61 0.51 -8.58
CA GLU A 202 3.73 -0.13 -9.54
C GLU A 202 3.97 -1.64 -9.49
N ALA A 203 2.90 -2.42 -9.56
CA ALA A 203 2.95 -3.87 -9.63
C ALA A 203 2.16 -4.36 -10.84
N TRP A 204 2.71 -5.36 -11.52
CA TRP A 204 2.07 -6.03 -12.65
C TRP A 204 1.77 -7.47 -12.25
N MET A 205 0.56 -7.93 -12.56
CA MET A 205 0.14 -9.30 -12.34
C MET A 205 -0.54 -9.85 -13.57
N GLN A 206 -0.42 -11.16 -13.75
CA GLN A 206 -0.96 -11.85 -14.90
C GLN A 206 -1.66 -13.13 -14.45
N SER A 207 -2.82 -13.40 -15.03
CA SER A 207 -3.60 -14.62 -14.84
C SER A 207 -4.05 -15.14 -16.19
N VAL A 208 -4.07 -16.46 -16.32
CA VAL A 208 -4.70 -17.12 -17.47
C VAL A 208 -5.86 -17.95 -16.97
N LEU A 209 -7.05 -17.55 -17.40
CA LEU A 209 -8.27 -18.33 -17.18
C LEU A 209 -8.49 -19.20 -18.40
N THR A 210 -8.50 -20.51 -18.21
CA THR A 210 -8.84 -21.48 -19.26
C THR A 210 -10.23 -22.04 -19.00
N SER A 211 -11.01 -22.25 -20.05
CA SER A 211 -12.22 -23.07 -19.94
C SER A 211 -11.80 -24.54 -19.91
N ALA A 212 -12.26 -25.29 -18.92
CA ALA A 212 -12.16 -26.74 -18.96
C ALA A 212 -13.01 -27.25 -20.14
N SER A 213 -12.35 -27.80 -21.15
CA SER A 213 -12.99 -28.47 -22.30
C SER A 213 -13.55 -29.82 -21.91
#